data_AF-A0A0L6JYH8-F1
#
_entry.id   AF-A0A0L6JYH8-F1
#
_cell.length_a   1.000
_cell.length_b   1.000
_cell.length_c   1.000
_cell.angle_alpha   90.00
_cell.angle_beta   90.00
_cell.angle_gamma   90.00
#
_symmetry.space_group_name_H-M   'P 1'
#
loop_
_entity.id
_entity.type
_entity.pdbx_description
1 polymer ?
#
loop_
_entity_poly.entity_id
_entity_poly.type
_entity_poly.pdbx_seq_one_letter_code
_entity_poly.pdbx_strand_id
1 'polypeptide(L)'
;MKKRILRILSVCLSICFLLISTFTLITYAYADQSVNFTFNSFASGRGYVDGSSNGTYYSLLPGNVSLTISTYSVLDTQSNQYVSGYSCLVDLMNGTKSYGTRVISNTSSIGRWVADANSTGYYLYACGQQPCTYKIFHIEGTLHDHY
;
A
#
# COMPACT_ATOMS: atom_id res chain seq x y z
N MET A 1 -33.42 17.51 51.96
CA MET A 1 -32.71 18.09 50.78
C MET A 1 -31.54 17.25 50.28
N LYS A 2 -30.63 16.72 51.13
CA LYS A 2 -29.46 15.90 50.71
C LYS A 2 -29.76 14.74 49.73
N LYS A 3 -30.85 13.99 49.93
CA LYS A 3 -31.23 12.86 49.05
C LYS A 3 -31.63 13.26 47.62
N ARG A 4 -32.14 14.49 47.41
CA ARG A 4 -32.51 14.99 46.07
C ARG A 4 -31.29 15.42 45.27
N ILE A 5 -30.30 16.05 45.93
CA ILE A 5 -29.04 16.46 45.30
C ILE A 5 -28.22 15.24 44.85
N LEU A 6 -28.18 14.17 45.67
CA LEU A 6 -27.49 12.93 45.30
C LEU A 6 -28.08 12.26 44.04
N ARG A 7 -29.41 12.29 43.88
CA ARG A 7 -30.09 11.74 42.70
C ARG A 7 -29.79 12.53 41.43
N ILE A 8 -29.75 13.86 41.52
CA ILE A 8 -29.42 14.74 40.39
C ILE A 8 -27.97 14.50 39.95
N LEU A 9 -27.02 14.40 40.90
CA LEU A 9 -25.63 14.08 40.59
C LEU A 9 -25.48 12.70 39.91
N SER A 10 -26.21 11.69 40.42
CA SER A 10 -26.18 10.33 39.85
C SER A 10 -26.73 10.28 38.42
N VAL A 11 -27.77 11.07 38.12
CA VAL A 11 -28.35 11.15 36.77
C VAL A 11 -27.40 11.87 35.82
N CYS A 12 -26.80 12.99 36.23
CA CYS A 12 -25.80 13.69 35.42
C CYS A 12 -24.58 12.81 35.12
N LEU A 13 -24.07 12.06 36.11
CA LEU A 13 -22.93 11.16 35.91
C LEU A 13 -23.26 10.00 34.96
N SER A 14 -24.49 9.49 35.01
CA SER A 14 -24.97 8.43 34.11
C SER A 14 -25.12 8.92 32.68
N ILE A 15 -25.58 10.17 32.49
CA ILE A 15 -25.67 10.82 31.18
C ILE A 15 -24.28 11.08 30.60
N CYS A 16 -23.31 11.51 31.42
CA CYS A 16 -21.92 11.65 31.00
C CYS A 16 -21.30 10.32 30.56
N PHE A 17 -21.56 9.22 31.29
CA PHE A 17 -21.10 7.88 30.88
C PHE A 17 -21.74 7.41 29.57
N LEU A 18 -23.04 7.70 29.37
CA LEU A 18 -23.72 7.38 28.10
C LEU A 18 -23.13 8.15 26.93
N LEU A 19 -22.83 9.45 27.11
CA LEU A 19 -22.25 10.31 26.07
C LEU A 19 -20.81 9.92 25.71
N ILE A 20 -20.02 9.42 26.67
CA ILE A 20 -18.65 8.93 26.39
C ILE A 20 -18.70 7.59 25.64
N SER A 21 -19.68 6.73 25.93
CA SER A 21 -19.82 5.43 25.24
C SER A 21 -20.18 5.54 23.75
N THR A 22 -20.74 6.68 23.32
CA THR A 22 -21.08 6.94 21.91
C THR A 22 -19.93 7.51 21.09
N PHE A 23 -18.82 7.91 21.71
CA PHE A 23 -17.58 8.24 21.00
C PHE A 23 -16.74 6.96 20.82
N THR A 24 -17.31 5.97 20.14
CA THR A 24 -16.47 4.95 19.52
C THR A 24 -15.75 5.64 18.37
N LEU A 25 -14.48 5.99 18.60
CA LEU A 25 -13.55 6.34 17.53
C LEU A 25 -13.52 5.13 16.59
N ILE A 26 -14.22 5.23 15.45
CA ILE A 26 -14.12 4.26 14.38
C ILE A 26 -12.71 4.41 13.82
N THR A 27 -11.77 3.61 14.31
CA THR A 27 -10.48 3.43 13.66
C THR A 27 -10.76 2.61 12.41
N TYR A 28 -10.82 3.30 11.27
CA TYR A 28 -10.64 2.60 10.02
C TYR A 28 -9.23 1.99 10.06
N ALA A 29 -9.12 0.73 9.66
CA ALA A 29 -7.85 0.08 9.35
C ALA A 29 -8.14 -0.74 8.09
N TYR A 30 -7.43 -0.48 6.99
CA TYR A 30 -7.40 -1.47 5.93
C TYR A 30 -6.46 -2.60 6.36
N ALA A 31 -6.80 -3.82 5.99
CA ALA A 31 -5.93 -4.95 6.22
C ALA A 31 -4.73 -4.90 5.28
N ASP A 32 -3.66 -5.61 5.65
CA ASP A 32 -2.55 -5.92 4.75
C ASP A 32 -3.08 -6.54 3.44
N GLN A 33 -2.54 -6.08 2.32
CA GLN A 33 -3.01 -6.46 0.99
C GLN A 33 -1.91 -7.21 0.24
N SER A 34 -2.27 -8.35 -0.35
CA SER A 34 -1.33 -9.10 -1.21
C SER A 34 -1.11 -8.36 -2.53
N VAL A 35 0.15 -8.28 -2.94
CA VAL A 35 0.59 -7.68 -4.19
C VAL A 35 1.19 -8.79 -5.04
N ASN A 36 0.76 -8.91 -6.30
CA ASN A 36 1.37 -9.78 -7.29
C ASN A 36 1.31 -9.12 -8.64
N PHE A 37 2.46 -8.85 -9.23
CA PHE A 37 2.51 -8.28 -10.56
C PHE A 37 3.68 -8.81 -11.39
N THR A 38 3.44 -8.83 -12.69
CA THR A 38 4.43 -9.19 -13.69
C THR A 38 4.42 -8.14 -14.78
N PHE A 39 5.58 -7.61 -15.13
CA PHE A 39 5.68 -6.67 -16.23
C PHE A 39 6.88 -6.97 -17.13
N ASN A 40 6.70 -6.68 -18.42
CA ASN A 40 7.74 -6.81 -19.41
C ASN A 40 8.30 -5.42 -19.75
N SER A 41 9.62 -5.30 -19.81
CA SER A 41 10.33 -4.06 -20.14
C SER A 41 10.62 -3.87 -21.64
N PHE A 42 9.92 -4.55 -22.55
CA PHE A 42 10.07 -4.38 -24.01
C PHE A 42 10.10 -2.89 -24.41
N ALA A 43 11.13 -2.51 -25.17
CA ALA A 43 11.31 -1.17 -25.75
C ALA A 43 11.30 0.00 -24.73
N SER A 44 12.27 0.03 -23.81
CA SER A 44 12.59 1.15 -22.89
C SER A 44 12.00 1.07 -21.47
N GLY A 45 11.80 -0.13 -20.93
CA GLY A 45 11.67 -0.29 -19.48
C GLY A 45 10.28 -0.07 -18.89
N ARG A 46 9.27 0.31 -19.67
CA ARG A 46 7.94 0.67 -19.13
C ARG A 46 7.05 -0.56 -18.97
N GLY A 47 6.99 -1.08 -17.74
CA GLY A 47 5.90 -1.92 -17.29
C GLY A 47 4.70 -1.08 -16.84
N TYR A 48 3.50 -1.64 -16.91
CA TYR A 48 2.36 -1.19 -16.11
C TYR A 48 2.11 -2.30 -15.10
N VAL A 49 1.89 -1.94 -13.85
CA VAL A 49 1.88 -2.95 -12.79
C VAL A 49 0.56 -3.06 -12.05
N ASP A 50 -0.16 -1.98 -11.80
CA ASP A 50 -1.55 -2.00 -11.34
C ASP A 50 -2.31 -0.73 -11.75
N GLY A 51 -3.58 -0.56 -11.38
CA GLY A 51 -4.38 0.65 -11.61
C GLY A 51 -5.22 0.63 -12.88
N SER A 52 -5.31 1.76 -13.59
CA SER A 52 -6.23 1.94 -14.75
C SER A 52 -6.01 0.95 -15.90
N SER A 53 -4.84 0.30 -15.95
CA SER A 53 -4.47 -0.64 -17.02
C SER A 53 -4.91 -2.08 -16.75
N ASN A 54 -5.10 -2.49 -15.48
CA ASN A 54 -5.50 -3.87 -15.12
C ASN A 54 -6.64 -3.95 -14.07
N GLY A 55 -7.09 -2.80 -13.53
CA GLY A 55 -8.19 -2.69 -12.57
C GLY A 55 -7.83 -3.00 -11.12
N THR A 56 -6.57 -3.29 -10.80
CA THR A 56 -6.14 -3.57 -9.42
C THR A 56 -5.90 -2.28 -8.67
N TYR A 57 -6.56 -2.13 -7.51
CA TYR A 57 -6.36 -1.02 -6.61
C TYR A 57 -6.28 -1.49 -5.16
N TYR A 58 -5.59 -0.72 -4.35
CA TYR A 58 -5.37 -0.94 -2.93
C TYR A 58 -6.08 0.13 -2.12
N SER A 59 -6.61 -0.29 -0.97
CA SER A 59 -7.26 0.58 -0.01
C SER A 59 -6.27 0.97 1.06
N LEU A 60 -5.98 2.26 1.19
CA LEU A 60 -5.00 2.79 2.15
C LEU A 60 -5.61 3.97 2.90
N LEU A 61 -5.23 4.09 4.15
CA LEU A 61 -5.56 5.24 4.99
C LEU A 61 -4.42 6.26 4.96
N PRO A 62 -4.67 7.52 5.38
CA PRO A 62 -3.60 8.50 5.51
C PRO A 62 -2.57 8.05 6.55
N GLY A 63 -1.32 7.83 6.13
CA GLY A 63 -0.26 7.34 7.01
C GLY A 63 0.87 6.64 6.29
N ASN A 64 1.72 5.98 7.07
CA ASN A 64 2.87 5.25 6.56
C ASN A 64 2.42 3.94 5.88
N VAL A 65 2.88 3.72 4.66
CA VAL A 65 2.60 2.53 3.86
C VAL A 65 3.90 1.83 3.50
N SER A 66 3.98 0.50 3.61
CA SER A 66 5.16 -0.26 3.18
C SER A 66 4.81 -1.44 2.29
N LEU A 67 5.68 -1.70 1.31
CA LEU A 67 5.63 -2.89 0.47
C LEU A 67 6.80 -3.79 0.84
N THR A 68 6.50 -4.96 1.43
CA THR A 68 7.46 -6.01 1.70
C THR A 68 7.44 -7.02 0.56
N ILE A 69 8.62 -7.40 0.04
CA ILE A 69 8.73 -8.31 -1.11
C ILE A 69 8.95 -9.75 -0.62
N SER A 70 8.13 -10.67 -1.11
CA SER A 70 8.26 -12.11 -0.82
C SER A 70 8.88 -12.87 -2.00
N THR A 71 8.55 -12.48 -3.23
CA THR A 71 9.10 -13.04 -4.46
C THR A 71 9.68 -11.92 -5.32
N TYR A 72 10.91 -12.13 -5.83
CA TYR A 72 11.52 -11.26 -6.84
C TYR A 72 12.28 -12.12 -7.84
N SER A 73 11.86 -12.11 -9.10
CA SER A 73 12.55 -12.82 -10.15
C SER A 73 12.52 -12.05 -11.47
N VAL A 74 13.58 -12.20 -12.26
CA VAL A 74 13.71 -11.56 -13.55
C VAL A 74 14.02 -12.64 -14.59
N LEU A 75 13.13 -12.83 -15.55
CA LEU A 75 13.33 -13.74 -16.67
C LEU A 75 13.88 -12.95 -17.86
N ASP A 76 14.99 -13.42 -18.42
CA ASP A 76 15.48 -12.97 -19.71
C ASP A 76 14.82 -13.78 -20.83
N THR A 77 14.01 -13.12 -21.66
CA THR A 77 13.24 -13.79 -22.72
C THR A 77 14.10 -14.16 -23.92
N GLN A 78 15.32 -13.65 -24.06
CA GLN A 78 16.22 -14.05 -25.15
C GLN A 78 16.94 -15.36 -24.85
N SER A 79 17.44 -15.49 -23.62
CA SER A 79 18.14 -16.70 -23.18
C SER A 79 17.21 -17.73 -22.52
N ASN A 80 15.97 -17.32 -22.20
CA ASN A 80 15.02 -18.09 -21.42
C ASN A 80 15.61 -18.56 -20.07
N GLN A 81 16.32 -17.66 -19.39
CA GLN A 81 16.98 -17.91 -18.10
C GLN A 81 16.60 -16.84 -17.08
N TYR A 82 16.52 -17.24 -15.81
CA TYR A 82 16.42 -16.27 -14.72
C TYR A 82 17.77 -15.58 -14.52
N VAL A 83 17.74 -14.25 -14.43
CA VAL A 83 18.93 -13.39 -14.30
C VAL A 83 18.83 -12.54 -13.04
N SER A 84 19.98 -12.14 -12.52
CA SER A 84 20.11 -11.26 -11.36
C SER A 84 20.76 -9.92 -11.74
N GLY A 85 20.81 -8.97 -10.80
CA GLY A 85 21.44 -7.67 -11.00
C GLY A 85 20.55 -6.62 -11.68
N TYR A 86 19.31 -6.96 -11.98
CA TYR A 86 18.30 -6.00 -12.47
C TYR A 86 17.45 -5.50 -11.31
N SER A 87 17.04 -4.24 -11.40
CA SER A 87 16.17 -3.58 -10.45
C SER A 87 15.00 -2.92 -11.16
N CYS A 88 13.90 -2.75 -10.44
CA CYS A 88 12.74 -1.99 -10.89
C CYS A 88 12.50 -0.79 -10.00
N LEU A 89 11.90 0.23 -10.58
CA LEU A 89 11.36 1.41 -9.94
C LEU A 89 9.88 1.15 -9.69
N VAL A 90 9.44 1.27 -8.44
CA VAL A 90 8.03 1.14 -8.03
C VAL A 90 7.57 2.46 -7.43
N ASP A 91 6.46 2.99 -7.91
CA ASP A 91 5.82 4.21 -7.43
C ASP A 91 4.43 3.87 -6.89
N LEU A 92 4.07 4.47 -5.76
CA LEU A 92 2.71 4.43 -5.25
C LEU A 92 1.95 5.59 -5.89
N MET A 93 0.79 5.29 -6.47
CA MET A 93 -0.01 6.24 -7.22
C MET A 93 -1.44 6.30 -6.66
N ASN A 94 -2.10 7.45 -6.78
CA ASN A 94 -3.56 7.59 -6.59
C ASN A 94 -4.09 8.56 -7.65
N GLY A 95 -4.83 8.04 -8.64
CA GLY A 95 -5.13 8.77 -9.87
C GLY A 95 -3.83 9.17 -10.61
N THR A 96 -3.61 10.46 -10.80
CA THR A 96 -2.39 11.02 -11.44
C THR A 96 -1.30 11.41 -10.46
N LYS A 97 -1.56 11.34 -9.15
CA LYS A 97 -0.62 11.74 -8.11
C LYS A 97 0.37 10.62 -7.81
N SER A 98 1.65 10.93 -7.90
CA SER A 98 2.78 10.10 -7.45
C SER A 98 3.11 10.41 -5.98
N TYR A 99 3.43 9.37 -5.22
CA TYR A 99 3.88 9.46 -3.83
C TYR A 99 5.39 9.17 -3.71
N GLY A 100 6.07 9.00 -4.84
CA GLY A 100 7.51 8.92 -4.97
C GLY A 100 7.99 7.52 -5.33
N THR A 101 9.07 7.46 -6.08
CA THR A 101 9.60 6.19 -6.58
C THR A 101 10.52 5.50 -5.57
N ARG A 102 10.49 4.17 -5.51
CA ARG A 102 11.37 3.30 -4.73
C ARG A 102 12.03 2.27 -5.63
N VAL A 103 13.28 1.95 -5.33
CA VAL A 103 14.02 0.90 -6.06
C VAL A 103 13.78 -0.43 -5.36
N ILE A 104 13.35 -1.43 -6.12
CA ILE A 104 13.17 -2.82 -5.68
C ILE A 104 14.10 -3.69 -6.53
N SER A 105 15.02 -4.40 -5.89
CA SER A 105 16.06 -5.19 -6.57
C SER A 105 16.17 -6.63 -6.09
N ASN A 106 15.45 -7.01 -5.03
CA ASN A 106 15.44 -8.33 -4.44
C ASN A 106 14.33 -8.46 -3.37
N THR A 107 14.22 -9.64 -2.77
CA THR A 107 13.27 -9.95 -1.69
C THR A 107 13.57 -9.23 -0.37
N SER A 108 14.76 -8.67 -0.18
CA SER A 108 15.08 -7.85 1.00
C SER A 108 14.73 -6.37 0.83
N SER A 109 14.27 -5.96 -0.36
CA SER A 109 13.87 -4.59 -0.64
C SER A 109 12.54 -4.27 0.05
N ILE A 110 12.41 -3.05 0.58
CA ILE A 110 11.16 -2.55 1.17
C ILE A 110 10.83 -1.19 0.54
N GLY A 111 9.65 -1.10 -0.08
CA GLY A 111 9.10 0.17 -0.54
C GLY A 111 8.40 0.89 0.62
N ARG A 112 8.63 2.20 0.79
CA ARG A 112 8.00 2.99 1.87
C ARG A 112 7.46 4.31 1.36
N TRP A 113 6.21 4.61 1.67
CA TRP A 113 5.50 5.82 1.25
C TRP A 113 4.68 6.39 2.41
N VAL A 114 4.13 7.58 2.19
CA VAL A 114 3.15 8.20 3.07
C VAL A 114 1.92 8.51 2.23
N ALA A 115 0.84 7.75 2.43
CA ALA A 115 -0.47 8.06 1.85
C ALA A 115 -1.07 9.26 2.60
N ASP A 116 -1.78 10.14 1.90
CA ASP A 116 -2.34 11.36 2.49
C ASP A 116 -3.87 11.43 2.46
N ALA A 117 -4.52 10.42 1.85
CA ALA A 117 -5.96 10.35 1.74
C ALA A 117 -6.45 8.94 2.03
N ASN A 118 -7.63 8.84 2.65
CA ASN A 118 -8.37 7.59 2.71
C ASN A 118 -8.94 7.32 1.31
N SER A 119 -8.45 6.29 0.62
CA SER A 119 -8.86 5.96 -0.74
C SER A 119 -8.71 4.48 -1.03
N THR A 120 -9.63 3.95 -1.83
CA THR A 120 -9.57 2.60 -2.43
C THR A 120 -8.94 2.63 -3.83
N GLY A 121 -8.38 3.77 -4.24
CA GLY A 121 -7.86 4.02 -5.58
C GLY A 121 -6.33 4.07 -5.68
N TYR A 122 -5.62 3.59 -4.65
CA TYR A 122 -4.16 3.50 -4.72
C TYR A 122 -3.73 2.36 -5.65
N TYR A 123 -2.63 2.51 -6.37
CA TYR A 123 -2.09 1.44 -7.21
C TYR A 123 -0.56 1.56 -7.30
N LEU A 124 0.10 0.48 -7.70
CA LEU A 124 1.54 0.46 -7.91
C LEU A 124 1.84 0.63 -9.40
N TYR A 125 2.70 1.59 -9.73
CA TYR A 125 3.28 1.72 -11.05
C TYR A 125 4.73 1.21 -10.99
N ALA A 126 5.13 0.31 -11.89
CA ALA A 126 6.52 -0.14 -11.91
C ALA A 126 7.13 -0.26 -13.29
N CYS A 127 8.41 0.08 -13.36
CA CYS A 127 9.22 0.05 -14.58
C CYS A 127 10.65 -0.42 -14.26
N GLY A 128 11.39 -0.89 -15.26
CA GLY A 128 12.80 -1.25 -15.08
C GLY A 128 13.68 -0.02 -14.86
N GLN A 129 14.63 -0.06 -13.91
CA GLN A 129 15.51 1.08 -13.60
C GLN A 129 16.59 1.32 -14.66
N GLN A 130 17.07 0.26 -15.30
CA GLN A 130 18.10 0.30 -16.34
C GLN A 130 17.48 -0.12 -17.69
N PRO A 131 18.18 0.09 -18.83
CA PRO A 131 17.80 -0.55 -20.08
C PRO A 131 17.79 -2.08 -19.90
N CYS A 132 16.61 -2.62 -19.62
CA CYS A 132 16.40 -4.03 -19.34
C CYS A 132 15.55 -4.65 -20.45
N THR A 133 15.89 -4.37 -21.71
CA THR A 133 15.19 -4.95 -22.87
C THR A 133 15.14 -6.47 -22.72
N TYR A 134 14.01 -7.07 -23.09
CA TYR A 134 13.78 -8.52 -23.02
C TYR A 134 13.79 -9.09 -21.60
N LYS A 135 13.44 -8.27 -20.59
CA LYS A 135 13.31 -8.73 -19.21
C LYS A 135 11.84 -8.74 -18.80
N ILE A 136 11.43 -9.80 -18.12
CA ILE A 136 10.15 -9.92 -17.44
C ILE A 136 10.43 -9.94 -15.96
N PHE A 137 9.92 -8.95 -15.24
CA PHE A 137 9.99 -8.88 -13.79
C PHE A 137 8.74 -9.52 -13.22
N HIS A 138 8.91 -10.39 -12.24
CA HIS A 138 7.83 -10.98 -11.47
C HIS A 138 8.07 -10.69 -9.99
N ILE A 139 7.12 -10.02 -9.36
CA ILE A 139 7.23 -9.49 -8.00
C ILE A 139 5.95 -9.83 -7.23
N GLU A 140 6.13 -10.41 -6.06
CA GLU A 140 5.05 -10.68 -5.11
C GLU A 140 5.42 -10.11 -3.75
N GLY A 141 4.42 -9.71 -2.97
CA GLY A 141 4.64 -9.05 -1.69
C GLY A 141 3.38 -8.74 -0.92
N THR A 142 3.55 -7.96 0.14
CA THR A 142 2.47 -7.48 0.98
C THR A 142 2.58 -5.97 1.13
N LEU A 143 1.50 -5.27 0.83
CA LEU A 143 1.34 -3.84 1.06
C LEU A 143 0.67 -3.66 2.43
N HIS A 144 1.43 -3.14 3.38
CA HIS A 144 0.99 -2.85 4.75
C HIS A 144 0.46 -1.42 4.84
N ASP A 145 -0.73 -1.27 5.40
CA ASP A 145 -1.34 0.00 5.78
C ASP A 145 -1.03 0.28 7.26
N HIS A 146 -0.50 1.46 7.58
CA HIS A 146 -0.11 1.86 8.95
C HIS A 146 0.86 0.90 9.67
N TYR A 147 2.04 0.71 9.08
CA TYR A 147 3.14 -0.06 9.70
C TYR A 147 3.96 0.73 10.73
#